data_AF-A0A948NGG3-F1
#
_entry.id   AF-A0A948NGG3-F1
#
_cell.length_a   1.000
_cell.length_b   1.000
_cell.length_c   1.000
_cell.angle_alpha   90.00
_cell.angle_beta   90.00
_cell.angle_gamma   90.00
#
_symmetry.space_group_name_H-M   'P 1'
#
loop_
_entity.id
_entity.type
_entity.pdbx_description
1 polymer ?
#
loop_
_entity_poly.entity_id
_entity_poly.type
_entity_poly.pdbx_seq_one_letter_code
_entity_poly.pdbx_strand_id
1 'polypeptide(L)'
;MPNISLLQKTALTFLFWLFCSALATTAMACEFEVKLKRSCAEELEEDLLPKVPFQVQRNSNFLHLQTKAGALSFPVFKARTDEDTQPFLVSYLEAVQLAVIWVFEYRGRSVYLVNTHTGLQTQVNGFPLLSPDNKRLLVYSEGLSDKENANLVVIYRIRNHKLYAELVLSGDDN
;
A
#
# COMPACT_ATOMS: atom_id res chain seq x y z
N MET A 1 13.52 45.92 -24.12
CA MET A 1 13.63 45.24 -22.81
C MET A 1 12.64 44.08 -22.77
N PRO A 2 13.06 42.82 -23.04
CA PRO A 2 12.13 41.71 -23.10
C PRO A 2 11.95 41.03 -21.73
N ASN A 3 10.70 41.03 -21.26
CA ASN A 3 10.00 40.03 -20.44
C ASN A 3 10.82 39.04 -19.60
N ILE A 4 11.35 39.51 -18.46
CA ILE A 4 11.79 38.67 -17.33
C ILE A 4 10.64 37.79 -16.80
N SER A 5 9.39 38.22 -17.02
CA SER A 5 8.13 37.56 -16.63
C SER A 5 7.90 36.17 -17.25
N LEU A 6 8.40 35.91 -18.46
CA LEU A 6 8.12 34.63 -19.15
C LEU A 6 9.01 33.49 -18.64
N LEU A 7 10.30 33.77 -18.41
CA LEU A 7 11.29 32.80 -17.93
C LEU A 7 11.01 32.33 -16.49
N GLN A 8 10.50 33.22 -15.62
CA GLN A 8 10.08 32.85 -14.27
C GLN A 8 8.88 31.90 -14.27
N LYS A 9 7.90 32.11 -15.17
CA LYS A 9 6.70 31.26 -15.24
C LYS A 9 7.02 29.86 -15.74
N THR A 10 7.94 29.72 -16.71
CA THR A 10 8.39 28.41 -17.21
C THR A 10 9.24 27.66 -16.19
N ALA A 11 10.07 28.36 -15.41
CA ALA A 11 10.87 27.74 -14.35
C ALA A 11 10.00 27.19 -13.20
N LEU A 12 8.97 27.94 -12.79
CA LEU A 12 8.05 27.49 -11.75
C LEU A 12 7.21 26.29 -12.18
N THR A 13 6.76 26.24 -13.44
CA THR A 13 6.01 25.09 -13.95
C THR A 13 6.88 23.84 -14.08
N PHE A 14 8.15 23.97 -14.49
CA PHE A 14 9.08 22.84 -14.55
C PHE A 14 9.42 22.27 -13.16
N LEU A 15 9.64 23.15 -12.17
CA LEU A 15 9.87 22.74 -10.78
C LEU A 15 8.64 22.06 -10.17
N PHE A 16 7.44 22.53 -10.49
CA PHE A 16 6.20 21.91 -10.03
C PHE A 16 5.99 20.51 -10.64
N TRP A 17 6.34 20.32 -11.92
CA TRP A 17 6.29 19.01 -12.57
C TRP A 17 7.31 18.02 -12.02
N LEU A 18 8.56 18.46 -11.75
CA LEU A 18 9.58 17.62 -11.12
C LEU A 18 9.17 17.18 -9.69
N PHE A 19 8.48 18.03 -8.94
CA PHE A 19 8.03 17.72 -7.58
C PHE A 19 6.87 16.72 -7.56
N CYS A 20 5.95 16.77 -8.53
CA CYS A 20 4.85 15.80 -8.63
C CYS A 20 5.32 14.38 -8.96
N SER A 21 6.42 14.20 -9.69
CA SER A 21 7.00 12.88 -9.96
C SER A 21 7.73 12.24 -8.78
N ALA A 22 8.10 13.00 -7.75
CA ALA A 22 8.86 12.47 -6.61
C ALA A 22 7.99 11.93 -5.46
N LEU A 23 6.70 12.29 -5.41
CA LEU A 23 5.80 11.88 -4.32
C LEU A 23 5.16 10.50 -4.54
N ALA A 24 5.23 9.94 -5.75
CA ALA A 24 4.63 8.65 -6.09
C ALA A 24 5.62 7.46 -6.04
N THR A 25 6.89 7.68 -5.69
CA THR A 25 7.97 6.71 -5.95
C THR A 25 8.37 5.83 -4.78
N THR A 26 8.16 6.20 -3.52
CA THR A 26 8.79 5.48 -2.39
C THR A 26 8.14 4.14 -2.07
N ALA A 27 6.81 4.09 -1.94
CA ALA A 27 6.11 2.84 -1.65
C ALA A 27 6.21 1.82 -2.79
N MET A 28 6.12 2.29 -4.04
CA MET A 28 6.37 1.44 -5.21
C MET A 28 7.83 0.98 -5.27
N ALA A 29 8.80 1.86 -5.05
CA ALA A 29 10.21 1.48 -5.07
C ALA A 29 10.51 0.36 -4.07
N CYS A 30 9.89 0.40 -2.89
CA CYS A 30 10.06 -0.68 -1.93
C CYS A 30 9.43 -1.99 -2.39
N GLU A 31 8.23 -1.97 -2.97
CA GLU A 31 7.61 -3.19 -3.50
C GLU A 31 8.49 -3.88 -4.56
N PHE A 32 9.20 -3.11 -5.38
CA PHE A 32 10.05 -3.64 -6.46
C PHE A 32 11.49 -3.99 -6.00
N GLU A 33 11.85 -3.83 -4.72
CA GLU A 33 13.11 -4.36 -4.23
C GLU A 33 13.05 -5.90 -4.12
N VAL A 34 13.98 -6.58 -4.82
CA VAL A 34 14.15 -8.06 -4.86
C VAL A 34 14.18 -8.71 -3.47
N LYS A 35 14.48 -7.94 -2.43
CA LYS A 35 14.29 -8.32 -1.02
C LYS A 35 13.59 -7.18 -0.31
N LEU A 36 12.27 -7.22 -0.28
CA LEU A 36 11.46 -6.29 0.49
C LEU A 36 11.92 -6.30 1.97
N LYS A 37 12.57 -5.23 2.43
CA LYS A 37 13.09 -5.16 3.80
C LYS A 37 12.04 -4.64 4.75
N ARG A 38 11.96 -5.26 5.94
CA ARG A 38 11.18 -4.75 7.07
C ARG A 38 11.49 -3.28 7.39
N SER A 39 12.74 -2.87 7.25
CA SER A 39 13.17 -1.48 7.45
C SER A 39 12.46 -0.50 6.51
N CYS A 40 12.17 -0.89 5.25
CA CYS A 40 11.39 0.00 4.40
C CYS A 40 9.94 0.14 4.91
N ALA A 41 9.30 -0.95 5.33
CA ALA A 41 7.93 -0.87 5.82
C ALA A 41 7.82 0.01 7.09
N GLU A 42 8.85 0.00 7.93
CA GLU A 42 9.00 0.90 9.08
C GLU A 42 9.09 2.37 8.63
N GLU A 43 9.99 2.68 7.69
CA GLU A 43 10.14 4.05 7.14
C GLU A 43 8.84 4.56 6.49
N LEU A 44 8.18 3.73 5.68
CA LEU A 44 6.89 4.07 5.06
C LEU A 44 5.80 4.34 6.10
N GLU A 45 5.77 3.55 7.17
CA GLU A 45 4.81 3.76 8.24
C GLU A 45 5.08 5.07 8.98
N GLU A 46 6.32 5.32 9.41
CA GLU A 46 6.69 6.57 10.09
C GLU A 46 6.32 7.81 9.28
N ASP A 47 6.58 7.77 7.97
CA ASP A 47 6.24 8.85 7.04
C ASP A 47 4.73 9.04 6.84
N LEU A 48 3.94 7.97 6.97
CA LEU A 48 2.52 7.94 6.66
C LEU A 48 1.64 8.27 7.87
N LEU A 49 2.04 7.86 9.08
CA LEU A 49 1.31 8.10 10.32
C LEU A 49 0.81 9.55 10.51
N PRO A 50 1.58 10.62 10.25
CA PRO A 50 1.09 11.99 10.42
C PRO A 50 0.15 12.46 9.30
N LYS A 51 0.04 11.72 8.20
CA LYS A 51 -0.70 12.12 6.99
C LYS A 51 -2.09 11.49 6.89
N VAL A 52 -2.34 10.40 7.61
CA VAL A 52 -3.60 9.67 7.52
C VAL A 52 -4.72 10.36 8.32
N PRO A 53 -5.98 10.39 7.81
CA PRO A 53 -7.09 11.05 8.46
C PRO A 53 -7.78 10.20 9.54
N PHE A 54 -7.08 9.19 10.06
CA PHE A 54 -7.60 8.25 11.07
C PHE A 54 -6.51 7.90 12.08
N GLN A 55 -6.93 7.51 13.28
CA GLN A 55 -6.00 7.21 14.35
C GLN A 55 -5.35 5.84 14.13
N VAL A 56 -4.03 5.82 14.28
CA VAL A 56 -3.22 4.60 14.28
C VAL A 56 -2.44 4.56 15.59
N GLN A 57 -2.45 3.42 16.28
CA GLN A 57 -1.70 3.23 17.52
C GLN A 57 -0.90 1.93 17.44
N ARG A 58 0.41 2.01 17.68
CA ARG A 58 1.28 0.84 17.77
C ARG A 58 1.72 0.63 19.22
N ASN A 59 1.67 -0.61 19.67
CA ASN A 59 2.34 -1.04 20.89
C ASN A 59 3.16 -2.32 20.61
N SER A 60 3.71 -2.94 21.66
CA SER A 60 4.55 -4.14 21.51
C SER A 60 3.81 -5.35 20.94
N ASN A 61 2.48 -5.37 21.05
CA ASN A 61 1.64 -6.54 20.78
C ASN A 61 0.69 -6.33 19.60
N PHE A 62 0.40 -5.08 19.23
CA PHE A 62 -0.60 -4.77 18.21
C PHE A 62 -0.28 -3.49 17.43
N LEU A 63 -0.72 -3.49 16.16
CA LEU A 63 -1.00 -2.28 15.38
C LEU A 63 -2.52 -2.09 15.33
N HIS A 64 -3.01 -1.01 15.92
CA HIS A 64 -4.41 -0.64 15.96
C HIS A 64 -4.73 0.42 14.91
N LEU A 65 -5.81 0.21 14.15
CA LEU A 65 -6.37 1.18 13.21
C LEU A 65 -7.79 1.54 13.62
N GLN A 66 -8.07 2.81 13.86
CA GLN A 66 -9.42 3.29 14.12
C GLN A 66 -10.14 3.57 12.79
N THR A 67 -11.06 2.69 12.40
CA THR A 67 -11.97 2.92 11.27
C THR A 67 -13.26 3.61 11.75
N LYS A 68 -14.09 4.10 10.81
CA LYS A 68 -15.42 4.62 11.16
C LYS A 68 -16.37 3.55 11.71
N ALA A 69 -16.18 2.29 11.32
CA ALA A 69 -16.97 1.16 11.83
C ALA A 69 -16.48 0.64 13.20
N GLY A 70 -15.23 0.94 13.58
CA GLY A 70 -14.64 0.51 14.84
C GLY A 70 -13.13 0.36 14.78
N ALA A 71 -12.54 -0.01 15.93
CA ALA A 71 -11.12 -0.31 16.02
C ALA A 71 -10.81 -1.69 15.42
N LEU A 72 -9.76 -1.77 14.61
CA LEU A 72 -9.17 -3.01 14.11
C LEU A 72 -7.79 -3.19 14.72
N SER A 73 -7.39 -4.42 14.99
CA SER A 73 -6.12 -4.74 15.61
C SER A 73 -5.41 -5.83 14.81
N PHE A 74 -4.17 -5.56 14.40
CA PHE A 74 -3.27 -6.53 13.80
C PHE A 74 -2.26 -6.98 14.85
N PRO A 75 -2.14 -8.28 15.14
CA PRO A 75 -1.22 -8.76 16.16
C PRO A 75 0.24 -8.59 15.71
N VAL A 76 1.11 -8.39 16.70
CA VAL A 76 2.56 -8.36 16.56
C VAL A 76 3.10 -9.55 17.36
N PHE A 77 3.60 -10.57 16.68
CA PHE A 77 4.24 -11.72 17.32
C PHE A 77 5.72 -11.72 16.99
N LYS A 78 6.60 -11.72 18.01
CA LYS A 78 8.06 -11.64 17.85
C LYS A 78 8.76 -12.91 18.32
N ALA A 79 8.28 -14.08 17.90
CA ALA A 79 8.73 -15.37 18.42
C ALA A 79 9.84 -16.04 17.57
N ARG A 80 10.16 -15.51 16.37
CA ARG A 80 11.00 -16.21 15.36
C ARG A 80 10.53 -17.65 15.07
N THR A 81 9.24 -17.92 15.26
CA THR A 81 8.56 -19.15 14.88
C THR A 81 7.79 -18.90 13.58
N ASP A 82 7.12 -19.92 13.03
CA ASP A 82 6.21 -19.76 11.89
C ASP A 82 5.07 -18.74 12.17
N GLU A 83 4.89 -18.30 13.43
CA GLU A 83 3.90 -17.30 13.86
C GLU A 83 4.45 -15.87 13.97
N ASP A 84 5.74 -15.62 13.68
CA ASP A 84 6.29 -14.23 13.69
C ASP A 84 5.51 -13.38 12.69
N THR A 85 4.82 -12.35 13.18
CA THR A 85 3.99 -11.46 12.38
C THR A 85 4.26 -10.02 12.76
N GLN A 86 4.54 -9.19 11.77
CA GLN A 86 4.81 -7.77 11.96
C GLN A 86 4.03 -6.95 10.93
N PRO A 87 2.84 -6.45 11.32
CA PRO A 87 2.03 -5.55 10.50
C PRO A 87 2.66 -4.16 10.43
N PHE A 88 2.55 -3.49 9.29
CA PHE A 88 2.92 -2.09 9.05
C PHE A 88 1.91 -1.41 8.14
N LEU A 89 1.51 -0.19 8.47
CA LEU A 89 0.71 0.67 7.60
C LEU A 89 1.63 1.34 6.58
N VAL A 90 1.58 0.92 5.32
CA VAL A 90 2.57 1.32 4.30
C VAL A 90 2.02 2.26 3.22
N SER A 91 0.69 2.35 3.08
CA SER A 91 0.06 3.28 2.16
C SER A 91 -1.38 3.60 2.56
N TYR A 92 -1.89 4.74 2.11
CA TYR A 92 -3.30 5.09 2.22
C TYR A 92 -3.82 5.66 0.90
N LEU A 93 -4.75 4.94 0.27
CA LEU A 93 -5.44 5.34 -0.95
C LEU A 93 -6.64 6.21 -0.56
N GLU A 94 -6.40 7.50 -0.33
CA GLU A 94 -7.38 8.43 0.24
C GLU A 94 -8.68 8.50 -0.57
N ALA A 95 -8.59 8.56 -1.90
CA ALA A 95 -9.74 8.68 -2.80
C ALA A 95 -10.77 7.55 -2.65
N VAL A 96 -10.35 6.38 -2.16
CA VAL A 96 -11.18 5.18 -1.99
C VAL A 96 -11.20 4.67 -0.55
N GLN A 97 -10.55 5.41 0.36
CA GLN A 97 -10.49 5.14 1.79
C GLN A 97 -9.96 3.73 2.12
N LEU A 98 -8.89 3.32 1.43
CA LEU A 98 -8.22 2.04 1.67
C LEU A 98 -6.85 2.25 2.31
N ALA A 99 -6.65 1.73 3.52
CA ALA A 99 -5.33 1.59 4.12
C ALA A 99 -4.68 0.29 3.64
N VAL A 100 -3.40 0.34 3.32
CA VAL A 100 -2.61 -0.82 2.87
C VAL A 100 -1.71 -1.25 4.01
N ILE A 101 -1.93 -2.46 4.50
CA ILE A 101 -1.16 -3.07 5.58
C ILE A 101 -0.31 -4.19 5.00
N TRP A 102 1.00 -4.13 5.23
CA TRP A 102 1.90 -5.25 5.02
C TRP A 102 2.05 -6.01 6.33
N VAL A 103 1.86 -7.32 6.30
CA VAL A 103 2.11 -8.21 7.44
C VAL A 103 3.27 -9.10 7.06
N PHE A 104 4.44 -8.83 7.62
CA PHE A 104 5.61 -9.69 7.44
C PHE A 104 5.46 -10.93 8.31
N GLU A 105 5.57 -12.08 7.67
CA GLU A 105 5.46 -13.41 8.28
C GLU A 105 6.82 -14.13 8.18
N TYR A 106 6.99 -15.23 8.91
CA TYR A 106 8.25 -15.98 8.90
C TYR A 106 8.69 -16.41 7.49
N ARG A 107 7.73 -16.75 6.61
CA ARG A 107 7.99 -17.26 5.24
C ARG A 107 7.58 -16.31 4.13
N GLY A 108 7.24 -15.07 4.45
CA GLY A 108 6.75 -14.17 3.41
C GLY A 108 6.07 -12.94 3.96
N ARG A 109 5.09 -12.45 3.21
CA ARG A 109 4.32 -11.27 3.56
C ARG A 109 2.92 -11.34 2.97
N SER A 110 1.93 -11.09 3.81
CA SER A 110 0.56 -10.84 3.39
C SER A 110 0.29 -9.35 3.20
N VAL A 111 -0.54 -8.99 2.22
CA VAL A 111 -1.01 -7.60 2.03
C VAL A 111 -2.50 -7.53 2.32
N TYR A 112 -2.91 -6.63 3.21
CA TYR A 112 -4.31 -6.37 3.55
C TYR A 112 -4.72 -4.97 3.12
N LEU A 113 -5.87 -4.88 2.47
CA LEU A 113 -6.58 -3.64 2.19
C LEU A 113 -7.67 -3.47 3.24
N VAL A 114 -7.58 -2.41 4.02
CA VAL A 114 -8.56 -2.08 5.06
C VAL A 114 -9.37 -0.89 4.60
N ASN A 115 -10.67 -1.10 4.39
CA ASN A 115 -11.57 0.02 4.14
C ASN A 115 -11.83 0.79 5.45
N THR A 116 -11.28 2.00 5.56
CA THR A 116 -11.34 2.79 6.79
C THR A 116 -12.73 3.38 7.09
N HIS A 117 -13.68 3.24 6.15
CA HIS A 117 -15.09 3.58 6.37
C HIS A 117 -15.88 2.42 6.96
N THR A 118 -15.75 1.23 6.37
CA THR A 118 -16.58 0.06 6.71
C THR A 118 -15.90 -0.91 7.65
N GLY A 119 -14.59 -0.80 7.87
CA GLY A 119 -13.79 -1.77 8.61
C GLY A 119 -13.54 -3.07 7.84
N LEU A 120 -14.02 -3.19 6.60
CA LEU A 120 -13.82 -4.40 5.80
C LEU A 120 -12.34 -4.60 5.49
N GLN A 121 -11.83 -5.79 5.81
CA GLN A 121 -10.49 -6.22 5.45
C GLN A 121 -10.56 -7.12 4.22
N THR A 122 -9.62 -6.95 3.30
CA THR A 122 -9.49 -7.79 2.11
C THR A 122 -8.02 -8.10 1.90
N GLN A 123 -7.65 -9.38 1.99
CA GLN A 123 -6.30 -9.81 1.66
C GLN A 123 -6.11 -9.78 0.14
N VAL A 124 -4.94 -9.34 -0.30
CA VAL A 124 -4.53 -9.29 -1.71
C VAL A 124 -3.08 -9.78 -1.83
N ASN A 125 -2.68 -10.20 -3.03
CA ASN A 125 -1.42 -10.92 -3.23
C ASN A 125 -0.21 -10.00 -3.41
N GLY A 126 -0.40 -8.68 -3.46
CA GLY A 126 0.68 -7.73 -3.61
C GLY A 126 0.22 -6.28 -3.45
N PHE A 127 1.12 -5.33 -3.73
CA PHE A 127 0.81 -3.91 -3.55
C PHE A 127 -0.28 -3.40 -4.52
N PRO A 128 -1.27 -2.64 -4.05
CA PRO A 128 -2.33 -2.10 -4.89
C PRO A 128 -1.91 -0.80 -5.60
N LEU A 129 -2.23 -0.69 -6.88
CA LEU A 129 -2.13 0.55 -7.66
C LEU A 129 -3.53 1.03 -8.03
N LEU A 130 -3.88 2.25 -7.61
CA LEU A 130 -5.18 2.85 -7.88
C LEU A 130 -5.23 3.43 -9.29
N SER A 131 -6.28 3.11 -10.04
CA SER A 131 -6.51 3.70 -11.35
C SER A 131 -6.77 5.21 -11.24
N PRO A 132 -6.42 6.03 -12.24
CA PRO A 132 -6.63 7.48 -12.19
C PRO A 132 -8.09 7.92 -12.00
N ASP A 133 -9.05 7.08 -12.41
CA ASP A 133 -10.49 7.32 -12.23
C ASP A 133 -11.03 6.86 -10.87
N ASN A 134 -10.16 6.31 -10.00
CA ASN A 134 -10.44 5.76 -8.68
C ASN A 134 -11.46 4.60 -8.67
N LYS A 135 -11.70 3.96 -9.81
CA LYS A 135 -12.69 2.88 -9.94
C LYS A 135 -12.09 1.49 -9.91
N ARG A 136 -10.77 1.36 -10.04
CA ARG A 136 -10.08 0.08 -10.11
C ARG A 136 -8.79 0.05 -9.32
N LEU A 137 -8.42 -1.14 -8.84
CA LEU A 137 -7.09 -1.45 -8.34
C LEU A 137 -6.44 -2.46 -9.27
N LEU A 138 -5.21 -2.21 -9.67
CA LEU A 138 -4.31 -3.22 -10.18
C LEU A 138 -3.52 -3.76 -8.99
N VAL A 139 -3.57 -5.07 -8.76
CA VAL A 139 -2.69 -5.76 -7.82
C VAL A 139 -1.82 -6.72 -8.62
N TYR A 140 -0.53 -6.70 -8.32
CA TYR A 140 0.45 -7.54 -8.96
C TYR A 140 1.29 -8.26 -7.91
N SER A 141 1.60 -9.53 -8.14
CA SER A 141 2.50 -10.32 -7.31
C SER A 141 3.47 -11.12 -8.16
N GLU A 142 4.75 -11.09 -7.76
CA GLU A 142 5.80 -11.97 -8.30
C GLU A 142 5.99 -13.16 -7.36
N GLY A 143 5.86 -14.37 -7.90
CA GLY A 143 6.15 -15.61 -7.18
C GLY A 143 7.65 -15.88 -7.11
N LEU A 144 8.42 -15.02 -6.44
CA LEU A 144 9.88 -15.13 -6.41
C LEU A 144 10.44 -16.07 -5.32
N SER A 145 9.70 -16.39 -4.27
CA SER A 145 10.14 -17.32 -3.22
C SER A 145 8.98 -17.59 -2.26
N ASP A 146 8.81 -18.86 -1.88
CA ASP A 146 7.96 -19.34 -0.79
C ASP A 146 6.44 -19.44 -1.07
N LYS A 147 6.09 -20.49 -1.82
CA LYS A 147 4.87 -21.35 -1.78
C LYS A 147 3.45 -20.74 -1.76
N GLU A 148 3.25 -19.44 -1.55
CA GLU A 148 1.91 -18.83 -1.43
C GLU A 148 1.66 -17.66 -2.37
N ASN A 149 2.71 -17.09 -2.98
CA ASN A 149 2.55 -16.06 -4.01
C ASN A 149 2.66 -16.68 -5.41
N ALA A 150 1.53 -16.80 -6.08
CA ALA A 150 1.45 -17.09 -7.51
C ALA A 150 1.84 -15.84 -8.33
N ASN A 151 2.33 -16.04 -9.54
CA ASN A 151 2.53 -14.92 -10.48
C ASN A 151 1.15 -14.43 -10.92
N LEU A 152 0.65 -13.36 -10.31
CA LEU A 152 -0.73 -12.92 -10.51
C LEU A 152 -0.78 -11.44 -10.84
N VAL A 153 -1.64 -11.13 -11.81
CA VAL A 153 -2.15 -9.78 -12.03
C VAL A 153 -3.66 -9.83 -11.84
N VAL A 154 -4.16 -9.08 -10.86
CA VAL A 154 -5.58 -8.98 -10.58
C VAL A 154 -6.04 -7.54 -10.73
N ILE A 155 -7.08 -7.32 -11.53
CA ILE A 155 -7.78 -6.03 -11.58
C ILE A 155 -9.06 -6.15 -10.78
N TYR A 156 -9.18 -5.35 -9.72
CA TYR A 156 -10.40 -5.22 -8.95
C TYR A 156 -11.18 -3.98 -9.38
N ARG A 157 -12.50 -4.10 -9.54
CA ARG A 157 -13.42 -2.97 -9.52
C ARG A 157 -13.76 -2.60 -8.10
N ILE A 158 -13.74 -1.30 -7.83
CA ILE A 158 -14.23 -0.73 -6.58
C ILE A 158 -15.69 -0.33 -6.77
N ARG A 159 -16.58 -0.90 -5.96
CA ARG A 159 -18.00 -0.52 -5.93
C ARG A 159 -18.53 -0.61 -4.51
N ASN A 160 -19.20 0.44 -4.05
CA ASN A 160 -19.81 0.48 -2.71
C ASN A 160 -18.83 0.07 -1.60
N HIS A 161 -17.59 0.61 -1.63
CA HIS A 161 -16.53 0.31 -0.67
C HIS A 161 -16.06 -1.17 -0.65
N LYS A 162 -16.42 -1.96 -1.67
CA LYS A 162 -16.00 -3.35 -1.84
C LYS A 162 -15.19 -3.54 -3.11
N LEU A 163 -14.32 -4.55 -3.09
CA LEU A 163 -13.50 -4.97 -4.21
C LEU A 163 -14.13 -6.18 -4.89
N TYR A 164 -14.20 -6.14 -6.21
CA TYR A 164 -14.71 -7.22 -7.05
C TYR A 164 -13.67 -7.52 -8.13
N ALA A 165 -13.13 -8.73 -8.19
CA ALA A 165 -12.20 -9.09 -9.25
C ALA A 165 -12.93 -9.01 -10.62
N GLU A 166 -12.42 -8.16 -11.53
CA GLU A 166 -12.87 -8.08 -12.93
C GLU A 166 -12.01 -8.94 -13.85
N LEU A 167 -10.71 -9.05 -13.55
CA LEU A 167 -9.73 -9.81 -14.32
C LEU A 167 -8.72 -10.45 -13.38
N VAL A 168 -8.40 -11.71 -13.63
CA VAL A 168 -7.31 -12.44 -12.98
C VAL A 168 -6.48 -13.07 -14.09
N LEU A 169 -5.22 -12.68 -14.17
CA LEU A 169 -4.22 -13.30 -15.04
C LEU A 169 -3.24 -14.04 -14.14
N SER A 170 -3.09 -15.34 -14.35
CA SER A 170 -2.12 -16.18 -13.67
C SER A 170 -1.01 -16.53 -14.65
N GLY A 171 0.23 -16.31 -14.24
CA GLY A 171 1.44 -16.78 -14.92
C GLY A 171 1.87 -18.17 -14.45
N ASP A 172 1.13 -18.78 -13.53
CA ASP A 172 1.31 -20.19 -13.17
C ASP A 172 0.65 -21.06 -14.24
N ASP A 173 1.31 -21.15 -15.39
CA ASP A 173 1.08 -22.22 -16.36
C ASP A 173 1.66 -23.53 -15.78
N ASN A 174 0.89 -24.62 -15.87
CA ASN A 174 1.25 -25.97 -15.40
C ASN A 174 2.67 -26.43 -15.77
#